data_AF-A0A249NW22-F1
#
_entry.id   AF-A0A249NW22-F1
#
_cell.length_a   1.000
_cell.length_b   1.000
_cell.length_c   1.000
_cell.angle_alpha   90.00
_cell.angle_beta   90.00
_cell.angle_gamma   90.00
#
_symmetry.space_group_name_H-M   'P 1'
#
loop_
_entity.id
_entity.type
_entity.pdbx_description
1 polymer ?
#
loop_
_entity_poly.entity_id
_entity_poly.type
_entity_poly.pdbx_seq_one_letter_code
_entity_poly.pdbx_strand_id
1 'polypeptide(L)' 'MQFNFVVSTNQRATSLWQKMGFEVVGTLPGAFRHPTHGYVDAFVMYQAL' A
#
# COMPACT_ATOMS: atom_id res chain seq x y z
N MET A 1 -8.57 13.30 7.16
CA MET A 1 -8.54 11.85 6.97
C MET A 1 -8.36 11.53 5.50
N GLN A 2 -7.27 10.85 5.14
CA GLN A 2 -7.04 10.29 3.79
C GLN A 2 -6.59 8.82 3.89
N PHE A 3 -6.92 8.02 2.87
CA PHE A 3 -6.65 6.59 2.79
C PHE A 3 -6.13 6.20 1.40
N ASN A 4 -5.13 5.32 1.36
CA ASN A 4 -4.57 4.75 0.13
C ASN A 4 -4.46 3.22 0.21
N PHE A 5 -4.83 2.55 -0.88
CA PHE A 5 -4.59 1.12 -1.09
C PHE A 5 -3.37 0.95 -2.02
N VAL A 6 -2.30 0.38 -1.49
CA VAL A 6 -1.01 0.32 -2.20
C VAL A 6 -0.57 -1.12 -2.37
N VAL A 7 -0.38 -1.57 -3.61
CA VAL A 7 0.13 -2.92 -3.91
C VAL A 7 1.54 -3.08 -3.33
N SER A 8 1.78 -4.16 -2.57
CA SER A 8 3.03 -4.38 -1.82
C SER A 8 4.27 -4.42 -2.70
N THR A 9 4.15 -4.85 -3.97
CA THR A 9 5.25 -4.86 -4.93
C THR A 9 5.61 -3.47 -5.47
N ASN A 10 4.76 -2.45 -5.26
CA ASN A 10 5.02 -1.08 -5.69
C ASN A 10 5.79 -0.30 -4.61
N GLN A 11 7.07 -0.64 -4.46
CA GLN A 11 7.96 0.00 -3.48
C GLN A 11 8.11 1.51 -3.70
N ARG A 12 8.05 1.98 -4.95
CA ARG A 12 8.10 3.40 -5.30
C ARG A 12 6.89 4.16 -4.75
N ALA A 13 5.68 3.64 -4.95
CA ALA A 13 4.47 4.26 -4.39
C ALA A 13 4.48 4.24 -2.86
N THR A 14 4.87 3.12 -2.26
CA THR A 14 4.97 3.00 -0.80
C THR A 14 5.92 4.06 -0.21
N SER A 15 7.10 4.23 -0.80
CA SER A 15 8.09 5.21 -0.37
C SER A 15 7.61 6.66 -0.56
N LEU A 16 6.89 6.93 -1.65
CA LEU A 16 6.30 8.25 -1.91
C LEU A 16 5.26 8.60 -0.83
N TRP A 17 4.33 7.69 -0.55
CA TRP A 17 3.28 7.94 0.43
C TRP A 17 3.83 8.09 1.85
N GLN A 18 4.84 7.31 2.23
CA GLN A 18 5.56 7.50 3.50
C GLN A 18 6.17 8.90 3.60
N LYS A 19 6.81 9.40 2.54
CA LYS A 19 7.34 10.78 2.51
C LYS A 19 6.27 11.85 2.59
N MET A 20 5.05 11.55 2.15
CA MET A 20 3.90 12.45 2.23
C MET A 20 3.20 12.38 3.60
N GLY A 21 3.71 11.59 4.54
CA GLY A 21 3.19 11.48 5.91
C GLY A 21 2.08 10.44 6.07
N PHE A 22 1.95 9.48 5.14
CA PHE A 22 1.09 8.32 5.32
C PHE A 22 1.81 7.20 6.06
N GLU A 23 1.07 6.50 6.93
CA GLU A 23 1.54 5.33 7.65
C GLU A 23 0.81 4.07 7.20
N VAL A 24 1.49 2.93 7.19
CA VAL A 24 0.84 1.63 6.96
C VAL A 24 0.10 1.23 8.22
N VAL A 25 -1.23 1.18 8.15
CA VAL A 25 -2.10 0.79 9.28
C VAL A 25 -2.60 -0.65 9.17
N GLY A 26 -2.36 -1.31 8.03
CA GLY A 26 -2.72 -2.70 7.83
C GLY A 26 -2.11 -3.29 6.57
N THR A 27 -2.02 -4.62 6.54
CA THR A 27 -1.61 -5.40 5.37
C THR A 27 -2.71 -6.40 5.06
N LEU A 28 -3.13 -6.45 3.79
CA LEU A 28 -4.13 -7.37 3.28
C LEU A 28 -3.42 -8.45 2.46
N PRO A 29 -3.30 -9.68 2.98
CA PRO A 29 -2.56 -10.73 2.29
C PRO A 29 -3.29 -11.14 0.99
N GLY A 30 -2.53 -11.27 -0.10
CA GLY A 30 -3.07 -11.72 -1.40
C GLY A 30 -4.16 -10.82 -2.01
N ALA A 31 -4.28 -9.56 -1.60
CA ALA A 31 -5.36 -8.66 -1.99
C ALA A 31 -5.30 -8.18 -3.45
N PHE A 32 -4.17 -8.36 -4.14
CA PHE A 32 -4.00 -7.91 -5.52
C PHE A 32 -3.43 -9.02 -6.41
N ARG A 33 -4.05 -9.26 -7.58
CA ARG A 33 -3.53 -10.22 -8.57
C ARG A 33 -2.56 -9.52 -9.52
N HIS A 34 -1.28 -9.57 -9.19
CA HIS A 34 -0.20 -9.02 -10.02
C HIS A 34 -0.01 -9.87 -11.29
N PRO A 35 0.13 -9.25 -12.48
CA PRO A 35 0.28 -9.98 -13.75
C PRO A 35 1.44 -10.99 -13.74
N THR A 36 2.57 -10.62 -13.15
CA THR A 36 3.80 -11.44 -13.10
C THR A 36 4.00 -12.22 -11.79
N HIS A 37 3.47 -11.73 -10.66
CA HIS A 37 3.81 -12.24 -9.32
C HIS A 37 2.67 -13.00 -8.66
N GLY A 38 1.53 -13.19 -9.35
CA GLY A 38 0.36 -13.85 -8.77
C GLY A 38 -0.31 -12.98 -7.72
N TYR A 39 -0.90 -13.60 -6.70
CA TYR A 39 -1.52 -12.85 -5.60
C TYR A 39 -0.45 -12.27 -4.69
N VAL A 40 -0.48 -10.96 -4.53
CA VAL A 40 0.44 -10.20 -3.68
C VAL A 40 -0.36 -9.38 -2.69
N ASP A 41 0.31 -9.03 -1.59
CA ASP A 41 -0.31 -8.28 -0.51
C ASP A 41 -0.57 -6.83 -0.93
N ALA A 42 -1.42 -6.14 -0.18
CA ALA A 42 -1.61 -4.71 -0.30
C ALA A 42 -1.55 -4.03 1.07
N PHE A 43 -0.99 -2.83 1.09
CA PHE A 43 -0.93 -1.97 2.26
C PHE A 43 -2.15 -1.05 2.30
N VAL A 44 -2.76 -0.98 3.47
CA VAL A 44 -3.73 0.04 3.84
C VAL A 44 -2.93 1.17 4.46
N MET A 45 -2.81 2.30 3.77
CA MET A 45 -2.07 3.46 4.23
C MET A 45 -3.01 4.59 4.63
N TYR A 46 -2.70 5.27 5.73
CA TYR A 46 -3.57 6.28 6.34
C TYR A 46 -2.79 7.54 6.75
N GLN A 47 -3.44 8.69 6.63
CA GLN A 47 -2.98 9.96 7.18
C GLN A 47 -4.15 10.70 7.87
N ALA A 48 -3.98 11.03 9.15
CA ALA A 48 -4.87 11.97 9.84
C ALA A 48 -4.58 13.38 9.30
N LEU A 49 -5.62 14.11 8.90
CA LEU A 49 -5.47 15.52 8.48
C LEU A 49 -5.35 16.40 9.72
#